data_AF-A0AA39KCJ6-F1
#
_entry.id   AF-A0AA39KCJ6-F1
#
_cell.length_a   1.000
_cell.length_b   1.000
_cell.length_c   1.000
_cell.angle_alpha   90.00
_cell.angle_beta   90.00
_cell.angle_gamma   90.00
#
_symmetry.space_group_name_H-M   'P 1'
#
loop_
_entity.id
_entity.type
_entity.pdbx_description
1 polymer ?
#
loop_
_entity_poly.entity_id
_entity_poly.type
_entity_poly.pdbx_seq_one_letter_code
_entity_poly.pdbx_strand_id
1 'polypeptide(L)'
;GTRVEAINYLMAWIAECSGGMLWCSGLAGTGKSSLVGTLHELLTVHLKTRKRLGAFIRYDRVEYSDASHLITSIAYSLGLFD
;
A
#
# COMPACT_ATOMS: atom_id res chain seq x y z
N GLY A 1 -6.10 5.83 20.76
CA GLY A 1 -4.85 5.21 20.27
C GLY A 1 -5.09 3.91 19.53
N THR A 2 -6.17 3.78 18.77
CA THR A 2 -6.61 2.48 18.23
C THR A 2 -6.37 2.44 16.72
N ARG A 3 -6.27 1.24 16.13
CA ARG A 3 -6.04 0.97 14.69
C ARG A 3 -6.76 1.93 13.72
N VAL A 4 -7.94 2.43 14.11
CA VAL A 4 -8.72 3.46 13.40
C VAL A 4 -7.94 4.76 13.19
N GLU A 5 -7.23 5.27 14.20
CA GLU A 5 -6.41 6.49 14.08
C GLU A 5 -5.28 6.31 13.07
N ALA A 6 -4.63 5.14 13.07
CA ALA A 6 -3.58 4.82 12.09
C ALA A 6 -4.14 4.74 10.66
N ILE A 7 -5.32 4.13 10.48
CA ILE A 7 -6.00 4.11 9.17
C ILE A 7 -6.34 5.53 8.72
N ASN A 8 -6.93 6.35 9.59
CA ASN A 8 -7.32 7.71 9.25
C ASN A 8 -6.10 8.56 8.87
N TYR A 9 -5.00 8.43 9.61
CA TYR A 9 -3.74 9.08 9.29
C TYR A 9 -3.21 8.67 7.91
N LEU A 10 -3.17 7.36 7.62
CA LEU A 10 -2.69 6.85 6.33
C LEU A 10 -3.59 7.27 5.17
N MET A 11 -4.92 7.25 5.36
CA MET A 11 -5.87 7.71 4.35
C MET A 11 -5.73 9.21 4.06
N ALA A 12 -5.51 10.04 5.10
CA ALA A 12 -5.26 11.46 4.93
C ALA A 12 -3.96 11.70 4.14
N TRP A 13 -2.88 11.01 4.52
CA TRP A 13 -1.60 11.10 3.82
C TRP A 13 -1.69 10.67 2.35
N ILE A 14 -2.40 9.58 2.03
CA ILE A 14 -2.63 9.15 0.63
C ILE A 14 -3.44 10.19 -0.15
N ALA A 15 -4.42 10.82 0.50
CA ALA A 15 -5.27 11.84 -0.12
C ALA A 15 -4.50 13.12 -0.46
N GLU A 16 -3.41 13.44 0.24
CA GLU A 16 -2.54 14.58 -0.08
C GLU A 16 -1.85 14.44 -1.45
N CYS A 17 -1.66 13.20 -1.95
CA CYS A 17 -1.07 12.93 -3.27
C CYS A 17 0.28 13.61 -3.54
N SER A 18 1.08 13.83 -2.51
CA SER A 18 2.33 14.60 -2.57
C SER A 18 3.48 13.89 -3.30
N GLY A 19 3.31 12.61 -3.66
CA GLY A 19 4.38 11.77 -4.23
C GLY A 19 5.43 11.35 -3.21
N GLY A 20 5.18 11.57 -1.91
CA GLY A 20 6.10 11.19 -0.84
C GLY A 20 6.14 9.70 -0.53
N MET A 21 7.03 9.32 0.37
CA MET A 21 7.15 7.97 0.93
C MET A 21 6.86 8.00 2.44
N LEU A 22 6.02 7.07 2.91
CA LEU A 22 5.71 6.90 4.33
C LEU A 22 6.28 5.57 4.84
N TRP A 23 6.98 5.63 5.97
CA TRP A 23 7.61 4.47 6.59
C TRP A 23 6.87 4.02 7.85
N CYS A 24 6.25 2.83 7.80
CA CYS A 24 5.57 2.22 8.94
C CYS A 24 6.55 1.35 9.75
N SER A 25 6.98 1.81 10.92
CA SER A 25 7.86 1.06 11.83
C SER A 25 7.10 0.45 13.02
N GLY A 26 7.70 -0.55 13.68
CA GLY A 26 7.15 -1.18 14.90
C GLY A 26 7.57 -2.64 15.06
N LEU A 27 7.36 -3.21 16.24
CA LEU A 27 7.76 -4.58 16.58
C LEU A 27 7.12 -5.63 15.64
N ALA A 28 7.78 -6.77 15.43
CA ALA A 28 7.16 -7.90 14.74
C ALA A 28 5.84 -8.30 15.43
N GLY A 29 4.85 -8.73 14.66
CA GLY A 29 3.54 -9.13 15.20
C GLY A 29 2.58 -7.99 15.52
N THR A 30 2.96 -6.71 15.41
CA THR A 30 2.05 -5.57 15.66
C THR A 30 1.01 -5.32 14.55
N GLY A 31 0.91 -6.22 13.56
CA GLY A 31 -0.12 -6.14 12.53
C GLY A 31 0.12 -5.10 11.43
N LYS A 32 1.33 -4.59 11.24
CA LYS A 32 1.65 -3.62 10.17
C LYS A 32 1.19 -4.08 8.78
N SER A 33 1.50 -5.33 8.39
CA SER A 33 1.03 -5.88 7.10
C SER A 33 -0.49 -6.06 7.05
N SER A 34 -1.12 -6.40 8.18
CA SER A 34 -2.58 -6.49 8.28
C SER A 34 -3.25 -5.12 8.14
N LEU A 35 -2.66 -4.06 8.71
CA LEU A 35 -3.10 -2.68 8.56
C LEU A 35 -3.08 -2.24 7.09
N VAL A 36 -1.99 -2.51 6.39
CA VAL A 36 -1.85 -2.21 4.95
C VAL A 36 -2.83 -3.03 4.10
N GLY A 37 -3.10 -4.28 4.47
CA GLY A 37 -4.15 -5.10 3.85
C GLY A 37 -5.55 -4.49 3.99
N THR A 38 -5.91 -4.01 5.18
CA THR A 38 -7.17 -3.28 5.39
C THR A 38 -7.23 -1.99 4.57
N LEU A 39 -6.12 -1.25 4.46
CA LEU A 39 -6.03 -0.06 3.62
C LEU A 39 -6.29 -0.36 2.14
N HIS A 40 -5.77 -1.47 1.62
CA HIS A 40 -6.02 -1.89 0.24
C HIS A 40 -7.52 -2.08 -0.04
N GLU A 41 -8.25 -2.76 0.86
CA GLU A 41 -9.70 -2.95 0.72
C GLU A 41 -10.45 -1.60 0.74
N LEU A 42 -10.11 -0.71 1.67
CA LEU A 42 -10.72 0.62 1.79
C LEU A 42 -10.44 1.50 0.56
N LEU A 43 -9.20 1.49 0.06
CA LEU A 43 -8.81 2.26 -1.12
C LEU A 43 -9.47 1.72 -2.38
N THR A 44 -9.65 0.40 -2.52
CA THR A 44 -10.37 -0.19 -3.64
C THR A 44 -11.80 0.33 -3.73
N VAL A 45 -12.46 0.52 -2.59
CA VAL A 45 -13.79 1.15 -2.54
C VAL A 45 -13.69 2.66 -2.82
N HIS A 46 -12.75 3.36 -2.18
CA HIS A 46 -12.64 4.82 -2.26
C HIS A 46 -12.19 5.35 -3.62
N LEU A 47 -11.27 4.66 -4.30
CA LEU A 47 -10.77 5.06 -5.62
C LEU A 47 -11.83 4.88 -6.70
N LYS A 48 -12.65 3.83 -6.60
CA LYS A 48 -13.81 3.60 -7.48
C LYS A 48 -14.81 4.76 -7.43
N THR A 49 -15.09 5.30 -6.24
CA THR A 49 -16.04 6.43 -6.12
C THR A 49 -15.47 7.75 -6.64
N ARG A 50 -14.15 7.95 -6.55
CA ARG A 50 -13.48 9.18 -6.99
C ARG A 50 -13.00 9.19 -8.45
N LYS A 51 -13.30 8.15 -9.25
CA LYS A 51 -12.82 7.99 -10.65
C LYS A 51 -11.30 8.15 -10.79
N ARG A 52 -10.54 7.73 -9.77
CA ARG A 52 -9.08 7.86 -9.75
C ARG A 52 -8.45 6.50 -9.99
N LEU A 53 -7.56 6.44 -10.97
CA LEU A 53 -6.76 5.24 -11.24
C LEU A 53 -5.64 5.11 -10.20
N GLY A 54 -5.38 3.87 -9.78
CA GLY A 54 -4.32 3.53 -8.85
C GLY A 54 -4.13 2.02 -8.80
N ALA A 55 -2.89 1.59 -8.56
CA ALA A 55 -2.54 0.20 -8.38
C ALA A 55 -2.04 -0.03 -6.96
N PHE A 56 -2.39 -1.18 -6.38
CA PHE A 56 -1.84 -1.64 -5.12
C PHE A 56 -0.87 -2.79 -5.40
N ILE A 57 0.41 -2.59 -5.08
CA ILE A 57 1.48 -3.56 -5.33
C ILE A 57 2.11 -3.92 -3.98
N ARG A 58 2.04 -5.20 -3.62
CA ARG A 58 2.71 -5.73 -2.43
C ARG A 58 4.01 -6.41 -2.86
N TYR A 59 5.10 -6.07 -2.19
CA TYR A 59 6.39 -6.74 -2.36
C TYR A 59 6.86 -7.28 -1.02
N ASP A 60 7.17 -8.58 -0.98
CA ASP A 60 7.64 -9.28 0.21
C ASP A 60 9.04 -9.83 -0.03
N ARG A 61 10.04 -9.36 0.72
CA ARG A 61 11.44 -9.81 0.56
C ARG A 61 11.68 -11.25 0.98
N VAL A 62 10.76 -11.84 1.76
CA VAL A 62 10.85 -13.27 2.11
C VAL A 62 10.49 -14.13 0.90
N GLU A 63 9.50 -13.69 0.12
CA GLU A 63 9.09 -14.36 -1.13
C GLU A 63 10.02 -14.00 -2.30
N TYR A 64 10.54 -12.78 -2.31
CA TYR A 64 11.43 -12.25 -3.35
C TYR A 64 12.75 -11.79 -2.73
N SER A 65 13.67 -12.73 -2.53
CA SER A 65 14.95 -12.49 -1.86
C SER A 65 15.92 -11.64 -2.69
N ASP A 66 15.80 -11.68 -4.03
CA ASP A 66 16.57 -10.83 -4.93
C ASP A 66 15.81 -9.53 -5.24
N ALA A 67 16.38 -8.42 -4.74
CA ALA A 67 15.87 -7.07 -4.94
C ALA A 67 15.97 -6.58 -6.39
N SER A 68 16.79 -7.23 -7.23
CA SER A 68 16.93 -6.89 -8.66
C SER A 68 15.60 -6.99 -9.40
N HIS A 69 14.71 -7.89 -8.94
CA HIS A 69 13.39 -8.10 -9.52
C HIS A 69 12.34 -7.08 -9.10
N LEU A 70 12.58 -6.23 -8.09
CA LEU A 70 11.56 -5.30 -7.57
C LEU A 70 10.96 -4.41 -8.67
N ILE A 71 11.82 -3.77 -9.47
CA ILE A 71 11.38 -2.87 -10.54
C ILE A 71 10.61 -3.65 -11.61
N THR A 72 11.11 -4.82 -12.00
CA THR A 72 10.45 -5.70 -12.96
C THR A 72 9.09 -6.18 -12.47
N SER A 73 8.96 -6.53 -11.18
CA SER A 73 7.69 -6.92 -10.55
C SER A 73 6.69 -5.76 -10.55
N ILE A 74 7.14 -4.53 -10.27
CA ILE A 74 6.28 -3.34 -10.35
C ILE A 74 5.79 -3.14 -11.79
N ALA A 75 6.71 -3.17 -12.77
CA ALA A 75 6.39 -2.99 -14.18
C ALA A 75 5.41 -4.06 -14.69
N TYR A 76 5.66 -5.33 -14.35
CA TYR A 76 4.78 -6.45 -14.68
C TYR A 76 3.39 -6.27 -14.06
N SER A 77 3.30 -5.93 -12.77
CA SER A 77 2.00 -5.68 -12.12
C SER A 77 1.24 -4.53 -12.78
N LEU A 78 1.90 -3.45 -13.17
CA LEU A 78 1.26 -2.32 -13.85
C LEU A 78 0.74 -2.71 -15.24
N GLY A 79 1.47 -3.54 -15.98
CA GLY A 79 1.05 -4.02 -17.30
C GLY A 79 -0.18 -4.95 -17.29
N LEU A 80 -0.59 -5.47 -16.12
CA LEU A 80 -1.81 -6.27 -15.99
C LEU A 80 -3.09 -5.42 -15.87
N PHE A 81 -2.96 -4.11 -15.69
CA PHE A 81 -4.09 -3.19 -15.54
C PHE A 81 -4.43 -2.41 -16.83
N ASP A 82 -3.77 -2.74 -17.95
CA ASP A 82 -4.01 -2.16 -19.29
C ASP A 82 -5.27 -2.77 -19.94
#